data_AF-A0A7C3KHS0-F1
#
_entry.id   AF-A0A7C3KHS0-F1
#
_cell.length_a   1.000
_cell.length_b   1.000
_cell.length_c   1.000
_cell.angle_alpha   90.00
_cell.angle_beta   90.00
_cell.angle_gamma   90.00
#
_symmetry.space_group_name_H-M   'P 1'
#
loop_
_entity.id
_entity.type
_entity.pdbx_description
1 polymer ?
#
loop_
_entity_poly.entity_id
_entity_poly.type
_entity_poly.pdbx_seq_one_letter_code
_entity_poly.pdbx_strand_id
1 'polypeptide(L)' 'MKAEALKKRLDRNCPMKTIIIRMPEDVIEALKRVAPLPGFSGYQPLVRAYIGQGLRAMVGASQTY' A
#
# COMPACT_ATOMS: atom_id res chain seq x y z
N MET A 1 -21.88 1.22 -0.41
CA MET A 1 -20.88 0.33 0.23
C MET A 1 -20.91 0.53 1.74
N LYS A 2 -21.06 -0.57 2.48
CA LYS A 2 -21.45 -0.65 3.89
C LYS A 2 -20.43 0.02 4.83
N ALA A 3 -20.89 0.94 5.68
CA ALA A 3 -20.11 1.64 6.69
C ALA A 3 -19.31 0.70 7.63
N GLU A 4 -19.71 -0.57 7.73
CA GLU A 4 -19.06 -1.61 8.52
C GLU A 4 -17.65 -1.98 8.03
N ALA A 5 -17.43 -1.98 6.70
CA ALA A 5 -16.09 -2.20 6.12
C ALA A 5 -15.17 -0.99 6.36
N LEU A 6 -15.74 0.21 6.52
CA LEU A 6 -15.02 1.42 6.87
C LEU A 6 -14.61 1.40 8.35
N LYS A 7 -15.50 0.95 9.25
CA LYS A 7 -15.21 0.79 10.69
C LYS A 7 -14.07 -0.20 10.96
N LYS A 8 -14.04 -1.34 10.27
CA LYS A 8 -12.91 -2.30 10.36
C LYS A 8 -11.57 -1.73 9.90
N ARG A 9 -11.58 -0.70 9.03
CA ARG A 9 -10.38 -0.01 8.52
C ARG A 9 -9.94 1.15 9.41
N LEU A 10 -10.85 1.72 10.19
CA LEU A 10 -10.57 2.74 11.22
C LEU A 10 -10.16 2.13 12.57
N ASP A 11 -10.16 0.80 12.69
CA ASP A 11 -9.62 0.13 13.87
C ASP A 11 -8.12 0.42 13.98
N ARG A 12 -7.76 1.28 14.94
CA ARG A 12 -6.39 1.71 15.22
C ARG A 12 -5.45 0.54 15.55
N ASN A 13 -6.00 -0.63 15.89
CA ASN A 13 -5.25 -1.82 16.24
C ASN A 13 -5.21 -2.85 15.10
N CYS A 14 -5.34 -2.38 13.84
CA CYS A 14 -5.20 -3.25 12.67
C CYS A 14 -3.85 -3.98 12.72
N PRO A 15 -3.83 -5.32 12.88
CA PRO A 15 -2.60 -6.06 13.11
C PRO A 15 -1.71 -5.96 11.88
N MET A 16 -0.53 -5.38 12.05
CA MET A 16 0.48 -5.34 10.99
C MET A 16 1.22 -6.68 10.96
N LYS A 17 1.37 -7.25 9.76
CA LYS A 17 2.24 -8.41 9.53
C LYS A 17 3.48 -7.97 8.78
N THR A 18 4.64 -8.38 9.27
CA THR A 18 5.91 -8.19 8.56
C THR A 18 5.99 -9.17 7.40
N ILE A 19 6.26 -8.66 6.21
CA ILE A 19 6.55 -9.46 5.02
C ILE A 19 7.98 -9.16 4.57
N ILE A 20 8.69 -10.17 4.11
CA ILE A 20 10.04 -10.04 3.55
C ILE A 20 9.93 -10.24 2.05
N ILE A 21 10.31 -9.23 1.27
CA ILE A 21 10.31 -9.28 -0.20
C ILE A 21 11.73 -9.01 -0.66
N ARG A 22 12.25 -9.88 -1.54
CA ARG A 22 13.53 -9.64 -2.22
C ARG A 22 13.26 -8.84 -3.49
N MET A 23 14.00 -7.76 -3.67
CA MET A 23 13.96 -6.92 -4.87
C MET A 23 15.40 -6.64 -5.32
N PRO A 24 15.63 -6.45 -6.63
CA PRO A 24 16.93 -6.02 -7.12
C PRO A 24 17.28 -4.63 -6.58
N GLU A 25 18.58 -4.38 -6.40
CA GLU A 25 19.10 -3.14 -5.81
C GLU A 25 18.68 -1.89 -6.59
N ASP A 26 18.73 -1.95 -7.91
CA ASP A 26 18.30 -0.87 -8.80
C ASP A 26 16.85 -0.40 -8.52
N VAL A 27 15.95 -1.35 -8.27
CA VAL A 27 14.55 -1.03 -7.95
C VAL A 27 14.42 -0.37 -6.58
N ILE A 28 15.24 -0.77 -5.60
CA ILE A 28 15.26 -0.12 -4.28
C ILE A 28 15.77 1.32 -4.40
N GLU A 29 16.81 1.55 -5.19
CA GLU A 29 17.35 2.89 -5.45
C GLU A 29 16.33 3.79 -6.18
N ALA A 30 15.64 3.25 -7.18
CA ALA A 30 14.54 3.94 -7.84
C ALA A 30 13.42 4.30 -6.86
N LEU A 31 13.01 3.38 -5.98
CA LEU A 31 11.99 3.64 -4.97
C LEU A 31 12.42 4.73 -3.97
N LYS A 32 13.69 4.76 -3.56
CA LYS A 32 14.23 5.83 -2.69
C LYS A 32 14.17 7.20 -3.37
N ARG A 33 14.48 7.27 -4.68
CA ARG A 33 14.41 8.51 -5.46
C ARG A 33 12.97 9.00 -5.65
N VAL A 34 12.02 8.09 -5.81
CA VAL A 34 10.60 8.43 -6.02
C VAL A 34 9.88 8.73 -4.71
N ALA A 35 10.25 8.11 -3.58
CA ALA A 35 9.62 8.31 -2.27
C ALA A 35 9.40 9.77 -1.81
N PRO A 36 10.33 10.73 -2.01
CA PRO A 36 10.09 12.11 -1.59
C PRO A 36 9.04 12.84 -2.45
N LEU A 37 8.78 12.40 -3.69
CA LEU A 37 7.87 13.11 -4.60
C LEU A 37 6.41 13.16 -4.08
N PRO A 38 5.84 12.09 -3.52
CA PRO A 38 4.51 12.11 -2.91
C PRO A 38 4.53 12.47 -1.42
N GLY A 39 5.68 12.93 -0.87
CA GLY A 39 5.83 13.26 0.55
C GLY A 39 5.96 12.07 1.49
N PHE A 40 6.39 10.90 1.00
CA PHE A 40 6.66 9.76 1.86
C PHE A 40 8.04 9.88 2.52
N SER A 41 8.16 9.44 3.78
CA SER A 41 9.42 9.45 4.53
C SER A 41 10.44 8.39 4.06
N GLY A 42 10.10 7.55 3.07
CA GLY A 42 10.97 6.54 2.51
C GLY A 42 10.25 5.56 1.58
N TYR A 43 10.97 4.54 1.09
CA TYR A 43 10.42 3.55 0.16
C TYR A 43 9.43 2.57 0.82
N GLN A 44 9.61 2.24 2.11
CA GLN A 44 8.68 1.35 2.82
C GLN A 44 7.23 1.87 2.88
N PRO A 45 6.98 3.13 3.28
CA PRO A 45 5.62 3.70 3.25
C PRO A 45 5.10 3.87 1.82
N LEU A 46 5.96 4.17 0.85
CA LEU A 46 5.61 4.21 -0.58
C LEU A 46 5.09 2.86 -1.06
N VAL A 47 5.84 1.77 -0.83
CA VAL A 47 5.47 0.41 -1.23
C VAL A 47 4.14 0.00 -0.58
N ARG A 48 3.96 0.28 0.71
CA ARG A 48 2.70 0.00 1.42
C ARG A 48 1.52 0.75 0.79
N ALA A 49 1.70 2.01 0.42
CA ALA A 49 0.67 2.81 -0.23
C ALA A 49 0.31 2.26 -1.62
N TYR A 50 1.31 1.91 -2.43
CA TYR A 50 1.13 1.31 -3.77
C TYR A 50 0.39 -0.04 -3.70
N ILE A 51 0.77 -0.93 -2.79
CA ILE A 51 0.06 -2.20 -2.60
C ILE A 51 -1.39 -1.94 -2.20
N GLY A 52 -1.63 -1.02 -1.25
CA GLY A 52 -2.98 -0.67 -0.82
C GLY A 52 -3.83 -0.03 -1.94
N GLN A 53 -3.22 0.77 -2.81
CA GLN A 53 -3.88 1.36 -3.98
C GLN A 53 -4.17 0.30 -5.05
N GLY A 54 -3.20 -0.55 -5.38
CA GLY A 54 -3.36 -1.64 -6.35
C GLY A 54 -4.46 -2.63 -5.96
N LEU A 55 -4.52 -3.01 -4.68
CA LEU A 55 -5.61 -3.87 -4.17
C LEU A 55 -6.99 -3.20 -4.31
N ARG A 56 -7.09 -1.88 -4.08
CA ARG A 56 -8.34 -1.14 -4.28
C ARG A 56 -8.74 -1.05 -5.75
N ALA A 57 -7.79 -0.85 -6.65
CA ALA A 57 -8.04 -0.82 -8.08
C ALA A 57 -8.52 -2.20 -8.58
N MET A 58 -7.90 -3.29 -8.11
CA MET A 58 -8.26 -4.66 -8.50
C MET A 58 -9.63 -5.08 -7.96
N VAL A 59 -9.93 -4.84 -6.67
CA VAL A 59 -11.23 -5.16 -6.07
C VAL A 59 -12.34 -4.23 -6.57
N GLY A 60 -12.02 -2.96 -6.83
CA GLY A 60 -12.95 -1.99 -7.42
C GLY A 60 -13.33 -2.36 -8.85
N ALA A 61 -12.37 -2.84 -9.65
CA ALA A 61 -12.63 -3.33 -11.01
C ALA A 61 -13.37 -4.67 -11.04
N SER A 62 -13.20 -5.51 -10.01
CA SER A 62 -13.91 -6.79 -9.88
C SER A 62 -15.38 -6.65 -9.44
N GLN A 63 -15.86 -5.45 -9.13
CA GLN A 63 -17.26 -5.19 -8.78
C GLN A 63 -18.08 -4.59 -9.93
N THR A 64 -17.45 -4.42 -11.09
CA THR A 64 -18.06 -3.97 -12.35
C THR A 64 -18.22 -5.10 -13.38
N TYR A 65 -18.11 -6.36 -12.96
CA TYR A 65 -18.34 -7.53 -13.82
C TYR A 65 -19.22 -8.57 -13.12
#